data_AF-A0A6G0RVW1-F1
#
_entry.id   AF-A0A6G0RVW1-F1
#
_cell.length_a   1.000
_cell.length_b   1.000
_cell.length_c   1.000
_cell.angle_alpha   90.00
_cell.angle_beta   90.00
_cell.angle_gamma   90.00
#
_symmetry.space_group_name_H-M   'P 1'
#
loop_
_entity.id
_entity.type
_entity.pdbx_description
1 polymer ?
#
loop_
_entity_poly.entity_id
_entity_poly.type
_entity_poly.pdbx_seq_one_letter_code
_entity_poly.pdbx_strand_id
1 'polypeptide(L)'
;MDFMVPAGIRLDLADGSVCLPDEVKIQLSGRRQLYNDKARVLRLDQHSQVNVGESVEIPLRFRVSDQEKLWLTRGDRWVPSLISGPGKIKYVEITNISDRKLILQRDERIGLWLAGDRVHRLPGYVSVGSRRYAEWQNPKP
;
A
#
# COMPACT_ATOMS: atom_id res chain seq x y z
N MET A 1 -13.79 -20.49 -19.15
CA MET A 1 -13.78 -21.77 -18.42
C MET A 1 -12.31 -22.17 -18.40
N ASP A 2 -11.55 -22.19 -17.30
CA ASP A 2 -11.84 -22.56 -15.91
C ASP A 2 -11.12 -21.61 -14.93
N PHE A 3 -11.88 -20.87 -14.11
CA PHE A 3 -11.31 -20.08 -13.01
C PHE A 3 -11.31 -20.96 -11.75
N MET A 4 -10.15 -21.48 -11.36
CA MET A 4 -10.00 -22.13 -10.06
C MET A 4 -9.98 -21.05 -8.98
N VAL A 5 -10.96 -21.04 -8.07
CA VAL A 5 -11.05 -20.06 -6.98
C VAL A 5 -11.10 -20.77 -5.61
N PRO A 6 -9.95 -21.02 -4.99
CA PRO A 6 -9.86 -21.12 -3.53
C PRO A 6 -9.25 -19.81 -3.01
N ALA A 7 -9.95 -19.13 -2.09
CA ALA A 7 -9.52 -17.89 -1.42
C ALA A 7 -9.59 -16.55 -2.20
N GLY A 8 -10.37 -16.46 -3.28
CA GLY A 8 -10.63 -15.18 -3.99
C GLY A 8 -9.57 -14.77 -5.01
N ILE A 9 -8.62 -15.66 -5.30
CA ILE A 9 -7.63 -15.49 -6.37
C ILE A 9 -8.27 -16.00 -7.68
N ARG A 10 -8.30 -15.17 -8.73
CA ARG A 10 -8.79 -15.55 -10.06
C ARG A 10 -7.60 -15.75 -10.99
N LEU A 11 -7.38 -16.98 -11.43
CA LEU A 11 -6.37 -17.31 -12.45
C LEU A 11 -7.04 -17.29 -13.83
N ASP A 12 -6.56 -16.43 -14.72
CA ASP A 12 -6.93 -16.43 -16.14
C ASP A 12 -5.84 -17.16 -16.93
N LEU A 13 -6.15 -18.37 -17.40
CA LEU A 13 -5.23 -19.19 -18.18
C LEU A 13 -5.08 -18.71 -19.63
N ALA A 14 -6.07 -17.99 -20.18
CA ALA A 14 -6.03 -17.50 -21.55
C ALA A 14 -5.11 -16.27 -21.66
N ASP A 15 -5.20 -15.38 -20.68
CA ASP A 15 -4.33 -14.21 -20.56
C ASP A 15 -3.04 -14.53 -19.80
N GLY A 16 -2.91 -15.72 -19.20
CA GLY A 16 -1.76 -16.11 -18.38
C GLY A 16 -1.55 -15.18 -17.18
N SER A 17 -2.62 -14.70 -16.55
CA SER A 17 -2.56 -13.72 -15.45
C SER A 17 -3.27 -14.20 -14.18
N VAL A 18 -2.80 -13.75 -13.03
CA VAL A 18 -3.41 -13.99 -11.72
C VAL A 18 -3.93 -12.67 -11.17
N CYS A 19 -5.22 -12.60 -10.93
CA CYS A 19 -5.83 -11.52 -10.18
C CYS A 19 -5.94 -11.95 -8.71
N LEU A 20 -5.18 -11.30 -7.83
CA LEU A 20 -5.39 -11.40 -6.40
C LEU A 20 -6.71 -10.72 -6.00
N PRO A 21 -7.36 -11.13 -4.89
CA PRO A 21 -8.55 -10.46 -4.36
C PRO A 21 -8.31 -8.99 -3.99
N ASP A 22 -7.04 -8.59 -3.84
CA ASP A 22 -6.59 -7.21 -3.67
C ASP A 22 -6.48 -6.42 -5.00
N GLU A 23 -7.10 -6.90 -6.08
CA GLU A 23 -7.05 -6.34 -7.44
C GLU A 23 -5.63 -6.09 -7.96
N VAL A 24 -4.72 -7.00 -7.65
CA VAL A 24 -3.40 -7.04 -8.28
C VAL A 24 -3.47 -8.07 -9.39
N LYS A 25 -3.42 -7.60 -10.64
CA LYS A 25 -3.30 -8.46 -11.83
C LYS A 25 -1.82 -8.68 -12.11
N ILE A 26 -1.37 -9.91 -11.96
CA ILE A 26 0.01 -10.33 -12.15
C ILE A 26 0.10 -11.16 -13.41
N GLN A 27 0.97 -10.79 -14.34
CA GLN A 27 1.23 -11.60 -15.51
C GLN A 27 2.17 -12.78 -15.15
N LEU A 28 1.75 -14.01 -15.41
CA LEU A 28 2.52 -15.23 -15.17
C LEU A 28 3.42 -15.62 -16.37
N SER A 29 3.86 -14.67 -17.20
CA SER A 29 4.70 -15.01 -18.35
C SER A 29 6.11 -15.42 -17.92
N GLY A 30 6.42 -16.72 -18.06
CA GLY A 30 7.76 -17.31 -17.84
C GLY A 30 8.14 -17.57 -16.37
N ARG A 31 9.43 -17.85 -16.12
CA ARG A 31 10.01 -18.04 -14.75
C ARG A 31 10.23 -16.72 -14.02
N ARG A 32 9.27 -15.80 -14.05
CA ARG A 32 9.39 -14.50 -13.38
C ARG A 32 9.11 -14.65 -11.89
N GLN A 33 10.02 -14.16 -11.04
CA GLN A 33 9.76 -14.11 -9.60
C GLN A 33 8.64 -13.10 -9.32
N LEU A 34 7.51 -13.60 -8.80
CA LEU A 34 6.34 -12.79 -8.42
C LEU A 34 6.64 -11.86 -7.23
N TYR A 35 7.65 -12.22 -6.45
CA TYR A 35 8.12 -11.48 -5.28
C TYR A 35 9.26 -10.55 -5.68
N ASN A 36 9.19 -9.30 -5.24
CA ASN A 36 10.23 -8.31 -5.50
C ASN A 36 11.07 -8.06 -4.25
N ASP A 37 12.35 -8.46 -4.26
CA ASP A 37 13.32 -7.99 -3.26
C ASP A 37 13.73 -6.52 -3.46
N LYS A 38 13.42 -5.92 -4.62
CA LYS A 38 13.71 -4.51 -4.92
C LYS A 38 12.53 -3.58 -4.63
N ALA A 39 11.81 -3.84 -3.54
CA ALA A 39 10.77 -2.91 -3.07
C ALA A 39 11.42 -1.62 -2.56
N ARG A 40 10.97 -0.46 -3.05
CA ARG A 40 11.48 0.82 -2.53
C ARG A 40 10.66 1.20 -1.30
N VAL A 41 11.28 1.15 -0.14
CA VAL A 41 10.60 1.43 1.12
C VAL A 41 10.35 2.93 1.25
N LEU A 42 9.09 3.30 1.49
CA LEU A 42 8.71 4.62 1.94
C LEU A 42 8.92 4.68 3.45
N ARG A 43 9.94 5.45 3.85
CA ARG A 43 10.33 5.64 5.24
C ARG A 43 10.09 7.07 5.68
N LEU A 44 9.90 7.27 6.97
CA LEU A 44 9.96 8.60 7.56
C LEU A 44 11.35 9.19 7.47
N ASP A 45 11.43 10.38 6.89
CA ASP A 45 12.68 11.14 6.81
C ASP A 45 13.09 11.69 8.18
N GLN A 46 12.10 12.01 9.03
CA GLN A 46 12.27 12.65 10.33
C GLN A 46 11.42 11.97 11.40
N HIS A 47 11.81 12.11 12.66
CA HIS A 47 10.96 11.72 13.77
C HIS A 47 9.78 12.71 13.83
N SER A 48 8.57 12.20 13.96
CA SER A 48 7.37 13.05 14.03
C SER A 48 6.52 12.61 15.21
N GLN A 49 6.14 13.57 16.03
CA GLN A 49 5.19 13.36 17.11
C GLN A 49 3.83 13.83 16.63
N VAL A 50 2.85 12.93 16.65
CA VAL A 50 1.48 13.22 16.22
C VAL A 50 0.60 13.16 17.46
N ASN A 51 -0.09 14.25 17.81
CA ASN A 51 -1.01 14.22 18.94
C ASN A 51 -2.24 13.36 18.62
N VAL A 52 -3.05 13.07 19.63
CA VAL A 52 -4.27 12.28 19.48
C VAL A 52 -5.24 13.01 18.56
N GLY A 53 -5.70 12.35 17.50
CA GLY A 53 -6.59 12.95 16.50
C GLY A 53 -5.91 13.91 15.52
N GLU A 54 -4.61 14.13 15.64
CA GLU A 54 -3.84 14.85 14.63
C GLU A 54 -3.34 13.91 13.53
N SER A 55 -2.92 14.50 12.43
CA SER A 55 -2.29 13.83 11.32
C SER A 55 -0.97 14.48 10.93
N VAL A 56 -0.07 13.70 10.33
CA VAL A 56 1.16 14.21 9.73
C VAL A 56 1.19 13.89 8.25
N GLU A 57 1.41 14.92 7.43
CA GLU A 57 1.50 14.77 5.98
C GLU A 57 2.94 14.48 5.55
N ILE A 58 3.11 13.42 4.78
CA ILE A 58 4.41 12.98 4.28
C ILE A 58 4.40 13.11 2.77
N PRO A 59 5.15 14.07 2.21
CA PRO A 59 5.19 14.27 0.77
C PRO A 59 5.78 13.04 0.09
N LEU A 60 5.05 12.47 -0.87
CA LEU A 60 5.61 11.46 -1.75
C LEU A 60 6.52 12.19 -2.73
N ARG A 61 7.83 12.24 -2.41
CA ARG A 61 8.88 12.81 -3.26
C ARG A 61 9.01 12.09 -4.61
N PHE A 62 8.30 10.97 -4.80
CA PHE A 62 8.35 10.16 -6.01
C PHE A 62 7.12 10.40 -6.87
N ARG A 63 7.35 10.63 -8.17
CA ARG A 63 6.27 10.60 -9.15
C ARG A 63 5.70 9.19 -9.16
N VAL A 64 4.40 9.07 -8.96
CA VAL A 64 3.67 7.82 -9.25
C VAL A 64 3.89 7.56 -10.73
N SER A 65 4.82 6.66 -11.06
CA SER A 65 4.91 6.16 -12.43
C SER A 65 3.70 5.23 -12.61
N ASP A 66 3.03 5.24 -13.75
CA ASP A 66 1.88 4.36 -14.01
C ASP A 66 2.21 2.87 -13.84
N GLN A 67 3.51 2.53 -13.87
CA GLN A 67 4.00 1.18 -13.68
C GLN A 67 4.32 0.82 -12.22
N GLU A 68 4.30 1.77 -11.27
CA GLU A 68 4.58 1.53 -9.85
C GLU A 68 3.31 1.74 -8.99
N LYS A 69 2.93 0.72 -8.22
CA LYS A 69 1.84 0.76 -7.27
C LYS A 69 2.38 1.08 -5.88
N LEU A 70 1.73 2.02 -5.19
CA LEU A 70 1.99 2.32 -3.79
C LEU A 70 1.28 1.31 -2.90
N TRP A 71 2.00 0.80 -1.92
CA TRP A 71 1.50 -0.05 -0.85
C TRP A 71 1.70 0.68 0.47
N LEU A 72 0.68 0.74 1.30
CA LEU A 72 0.73 1.37 2.62
C LEU A 72 0.52 0.30 3.69
N THR A 73 1.15 0.47 4.86
CA THR A 73 0.90 -0.39 6.01
C THR A 73 0.12 0.36 7.06
N ARG A 74 -0.87 -0.28 7.66
CA ARG A 74 -1.56 0.27 8.83
C ARG A 74 -0.74 -0.06 10.08
N GLY A 75 -0.53 0.95 10.93
CA GLY A 75 0.00 0.72 12.26
C GLY A 75 -1.11 0.39 13.25
N ASP A 76 -0.75 -0.21 14.37
CA ASP A 76 -1.69 -0.49 15.47
C ASP A 76 -2.35 0.80 16.00
N ARG A 77 -1.59 1.90 16.02
CA ARG A 77 -1.96 3.19 16.59
C ARG A 77 -2.16 4.31 15.55
N TRP A 78 -2.03 3.99 14.27
CA TRP A 78 -2.07 4.99 13.21
C TRP A 78 -2.53 4.42 11.88
N VAL A 79 -3.18 5.27 11.08
CA VAL A 79 -3.71 4.89 9.76
C VAL A 79 -3.12 5.82 8.70
N PRO A 80 -2.51 5.29 7.62
CA PRO A 80 -2.07 6.10 6.51
C PRO A 80 -3.20 6.29 5.48
N SER A 81 -3.33 7.52 5.01
CA SER A 81 -4.29 7.95 4.02
C SER A 81 -3.56 8.68 2.90
N LEU A 82 -3.78 8.25 1.66
CA LEU A 82 -3.27 8.93 0.48
C LEU A 82 -4.15 10.13 0.17
N ILE A 83 -3.61 11.33 0.37
CA ILE A 83 -4.25 12.58 0.00
C ILE A 83 -3.59 13.16 -1.25
N SER A 84 -4.38 13.82 -2.09
CA SER A 84 -3.87 14.55 -3.24
C SER A 84 -3.70 16.01 -2.83
N GLY A 85 -2.46 16.50 -2.85
CA GLY A 85 -2.23 17.93 -2.60
C GLY A 85 -2.16 18.72 -3.91
N PRO A 86 -1.72 19.99 -3.86
CA PRO A 86 -1.69 20.85 -5.03
C PRO A 86 -0.76 20.28 -6.12
N GLY A 87 -1.29 20.15 -7.35
CA GLY A 87 -0.56 19.66 -8.52
C GLY A 87 -0.65 18.14 -8.73
N LYS A 88 0.49 17.50 -9.06
CA LYS A 88 0.63 16.04 -9.24
C LYS A 88 1.34 15.36 -8.04
N ILE A 89 1.49 16.07 -6.94
CA ILE A 89 2.15 15.55 -5.73
C ILE A 89 1.07 14.91 -4.86
N LYS A 90 1.31 13.66 -4.50
CA LYS A 90 0.48 12.95 -3.53
C LYS A 90 1.18 12.97 -2.18
N TYR A 91 0.42 12.98 -1.10
CA TYR A 91 0.93 12.94 0.26
C TYR A 91 0.33 11.73 0.97
N VAL A 92 1.11 11.14 1.87
CA VAL A 92 0.59 10.14 2.80
C VAL A 92 0.38 10.85 4.11
N GLU A 93 -0.87 11.06 4.46
CA GLU A 93 -1.31 11.54 5.75
C GLU A 93 -1.33 10.37 6.74
N ILE A 94 -0.56 10.43 7.82
CA ILE A 94 -0.64 9.46 8.90
C ILE A 94 -1.47 10.05 10.02
N THR A 95 -2.68 9.52 10.21
CA THR A 95 -3.59 9.94 11.27
C THR A 95 -3.33 9.10 12.52
N ASN A 96 -3.15 9.75 13.66
CA ASN A 96 -3.07 9.08 14.95
C ASN A 96 -4.49 8.73 15.44
N ILE A 97 -4.75 7.44 15.56
CA ILE A 97 -6.04 6.90 16.03
C ILE A 97 -5.98 6.39 17.47
N SER A 98 -4.83 6.53 18.14
CA SER A 98 -4.66 6.10 19.53
C SER A 98 -5.06 7.18 20.52
N ASP A 99 -5.27 6.78 21.78
CA ASP A 99 -5.57 7.63 22.93
C ASP A 99 -4.33 8.35 23.49
N ARG A 100 -3.15 8.16 22.88
CA ARG A 100 -1.86 8.71 23.33
C ARG A 100 -1.10 9.36 22.19
N LYS A 101 -0.09 10.18 22.55
CA LYS A 101 0.81 10.75 21.55
C LYS A 101 1.54 9.64 20.81
N LEU A 102 1.42 9.65 19.49
CA LEU A 102 2.14 8.73 18.62
C LEU A 102 3.51 9.30 18.34
N ILE A 103 4.55 8.52 18.63
CA ILE A 103 5.92 8.86 18.29
C ILE A 103 6.30 7.99 17.09
N LEU A 104 6.35 8.60 15.91
CA LEU A 104 6.85 7.96 14.72
C LEU A 104 8.36 8.14 14.65
N GLN A 105 9.09 7.03 14.64
CA GLN A 105 10.55 7.04 14.60
C GLN A 105 11.05 7.45 13.20
N ARG A 106 12.25 8.02 13.16
CA ARG A 106 12.98 8.17 11.89
C ARG A 106 13.24 6.77 11.31
N ASP A 107 13.11 6.61 9.99
CA ASP A 107 13.21 5.32 9.29
C ASP A 107 11.99 4.39 9.44
N GLU A 108 10.94 4.79 10.18
CA GLU A 108 9.71 4.00 10.29
C GLU A 108 9.13 3.72 8.90
N ARG A 109 8.77 2.46 8.65
CA ARG A 109 8.31 2.01 7.34
C ARG A 109 6.81 2.23 7.22
N ILE A 110 6.42 3.18 6.38
CA ILE A 110 5.00 3.55 6.20
C ILE A 110 4.41 2.90 4.95
N GLY A 111 5.27 2.63 3.97
CA GLY A 111 4.82 2.07 2.71
C GLY A 111 5.95 1.48 1.88
N LEU A 112 5.56 0.95 0.73
CA LEU A 112 6.43 0.32 -0.25
C LEU A 112 5.96 0.73 -1.64
N TRP A 113 6.91 1.06 -2.51
CA TRP A 113 6.67 1.15 -3.93
C TRP A 113 7.08 -0.15 -4.59
N LEU A 114 6.16 -0.71 -5.37
CA LEU A 114 6.35 -1.95 -6.12
C LEU A 114 5.93 -1.74 -7.57
N ALA A 115 6.58 -2.44 -8.50
CA ALA A 115 6.05 -2.55 -9.86
C ALA A 115 4.64 -3.16 -9.81
N GLY A 116 3.73 -2.67 -10.66
CA GLY A 116 2.31 -3.04 -10.64
C GLY A 116 2.04 -4.53 -10.90
N ASP A 117 3.01 -5.23 -11.51
CA ASP A 117 3.00 -6.68 -11.75
C ASP A 117 3.63 -7.50 -10.62
N ARG A 118 4.03 -6.88 -9.49
CA ARG A 118 4.71 -7.56 -8.37
C ARG A 118 3.98 -7.38 -7.05
N VAL A 119 4.17 -8.37 -6.16
CA VAL A 119 3.52 -8.38 -4.85
C VAL A 119 4.56 -8.54 -3.75
N HIS A 120 4.33 -7.86 -2.62
CA HIS A 120 5.18 -8.01 -1.44
C HIS A 120 4.78 -9.23 -0.63
N ARG A 121 5.77 -9.89 -0.02
CA ARG A 121 5.56 -11.05 0.87
C ARG A 121 5.20 -10.65 2.31
N LEU A 122 5.20 -9.34 2.63
CA LEU A 122 5.00 -8.88 4.01
C LEU A 122 3.50 -8.74 4.29
N PRO A 123 3.00 -9.35 5.36
CA PRO A 123 1.64 -9.10 5.82
C PRO A 123 1.49 -7.63 6.26
N GLY A 124 0.26 -7.12 6.20
CA GLY A 124 -0.05 -5.77 6.70
C GLY A 124 0.15 -4.63 5.70
N TYR A 125 0.63 -4.90 4.48
CA TYR A 125 0.68 -3.91 3.41
C TYR A 125 -0.49 -4.09 2.44
N VAL A 126 -1.15 -2.98 2.10
CA VAL A 126 -2.27 -2.96 1.17
C VAL A 126 -2.00 -1.95 0.07
N SER A 127 -2.30 -2.34 -1.17
CA SER A 127 -2.11 -1.47 -2.33
C SER A 127 -3.17 -0.36 -2.36
N VAL A 128 -2.72 0.87 -2.61
CA VAL A 128 -3.63 2.02 -2.70
C VAL A 128 -4.55 1.86 -3.91
N GLY A 129 -5.84 2.10 -3.69
CA GLY A 129 -6.90 1.88 -4.70
C GLY A 129 -7.48 0.47 -4.70
N SER A 130 -6.96 -0.47 -3.89
CA SER A 130 -7.62 -1.76 -3.69
C SER A 130 -8.83 -1.66 -2.76
N ARG A 131 -9.73 -2.63 -2.85
CA ARG A 131 -10.89 -2.75 -1.93
C ARG A 131 -10.48 -2.75 -0.45
N ARG A 132 -9.41 -3.46 -0.07
CA ARG A 132 -8.91 -3.46 1.31
C ARG A 132 -8.48 -2.07 1.79
N TYR A 133 -7.91 -1.27 0.89
CA TYR A 133 -7.54 0.11 1.22
C TYR A 133 -8.80 0.95 1.47
N ALA A 134 -9.84 0.77 0.66
CA ALA A 134 -11.13 1.43 0.89
C ALA A 134 -11.79 0.99 2.22
N GLU A 135 -11.70 -0.29 2.57
CA GLU A 135 -12.17 -0.82 3.86
C GLU A 135 -11.37 -0.27 5.06
N TRP A 136 -10.08 0.03 4.88
CA TRP A 136 -9.28 0.71 5.90
C TRP A 136 -9.66 2.17 6.09
N GLN A 137 -9.99 2.86 5.01
CA GLN A 137 -10.36 4.28 5.03
C GLN A 137 -11.77 4.49 5.60
N ASN A 138 -12.69 3.56 5.34
CA ASN A 138 -14.05 3.58 5.86
C ASN A 138 -14.26 2.34 6.75
N PRO A 139 -13.86 2.37 8.03
CA PRO A 139 -14.33 1.36 8.96
C PRO A 139 -15.85 1.42 8.95
N LYS A 140 -16.51 0.33 8.52
CA LYS A 140 -17.97 0.24 8.57
C LYS A 140 -18.43 0.52 10.01
N PRO A 141 -19.49 1.32 10.19
CA PRO A 141 -20.08 1.57 11.50
C PRO A 141 -20.66 0.29 12.12
#